data_AF-A0A177HL93-F1
#
_entry.id   AF-A0A177HL93-F1
#
_cell.length_a   1.000
_cell.length_b   1.000
_cell.length_c   1.000
_cell.angle_alpha   90.00
_cell.angle_beta   90.00
_cell.angle_gamma   90.00
#
_symmetry.space_group_name_H-M   'P 1'
#
loop_
_entity.id
_entity.type
_entity.pdbx_description
1 polymer ?
#
loop_
_entity_poly.entity_id
_entity_poly.type
_entity_poly.pdbx_seq_one_letter_code
_entity_poly.pdbx_strand_id
1 'polypeptide(L)'
;MLSVVNDDGSTPNGSLIDEIVREGARRMLAAALEAEVNAYIAELAEQRDETGRRLVVRNGYHQPRKVTTAAGAVEVKAPRVNDKRVDAETGERKRFSSAILPPWCRKSPKISEVLPLLYLHGLSSGVFVPALEQFLGSAAGLSPATVTRLTQQWQADHAAFMDRDLSEVDYVYVWADGIHLNVRLEEAKACVLVLVGSAPTARRCWVHKTANVLDSLPKSAQPGAKKAIQDIYNAEDRDHAEAAAKTFAQLYGAKFPKAVKKITDDVDELLAFYDFPAEHWIHLRTTNPIESTFSTVRLRTKVTRGAGSRTAALAMVFKLVESAQARWRGERTPPRRPRPRRSPLRTRQARRATHHRGSMTAFSQPPREASAMSDLDSQVPYWDAAAGTKTFTHPLHLPWLEGISRHVAILDYGCGYGRTMEELEQHGFGNLTGVDTSPGMINRARRLHPTMDFAVLDAPPVSPYPGAGFDAVLLFAVLTCVPDDEAQHRLIAELNRILKPGGILYISDLLLQDDERNRSRYSRYAQHYGRYGVFETGDGAVCRHHSREWLSTLLAGFEPIDTRTITVSTMNGHESTGVQILASKPTLT
;
A
#
# COMPACT_ATOMS: atom_id res chain seq x y z
N MET A 1 -18.88 23.64 20.90
CA MET A 1 -17.87 22.98 21.74
C MET A 1 -18.43 21.59 22.00
N LEU A 2 -17.82 20.54 21.44
CA LEU A 2 -18.28 19.17 21.70
C LEU A 2 -17.80 18.79 23.10
N SER A 3 -18.69 18.84 24.09
CA SER A 3 -18.39 18.31 25.43
C SER A 3 -18.64 16.82 25.41
N VAL A 4 -17.67 16.03 25.86
CA VAL A 4 -17.90 14.63 26.20
C VAL A 4 -18.83 14.61 27.41
N VAL A 5 -19.99 13.99 27.24
CA VAL A 5 -20.98 13.76 28.29
C VAL A 5 -20.73 12.33 28.76
N ASN A 6 -20.44 12.15 30.04
CA ASN A 6 -20.39 10.81 30.64
C ASN A 6 -21.81 10.21 30.66
N ASP A 7 -21.94 8.90 30.85
CA ASP A 7 -23.25 8.21 30.96
C ASP A 7 -24.16 8.79 32.07
N ASP A 8 -23.60 9.54 33.01
CA ASP A 8 -24.31 10.23 34.10
C ASP A 8 -24.69 11.69 33.81
N GLY A 9 -24.46 12.19 32.59
CA GLY A 9 -24.82 13.55 32.21
C GLY A 9 -23.90 14.65 32.76
N SER A 10 -22.85 14.30 33.51
CA SER A 10 -21.90 15.27 34.04
C SER A 10 -20.80 15.61 33.02
N THR A 11 -20.38 16.88 32.99
CA THR A 11 -19.15 17.33 32.31
C THR A 11 -18.07 17.55 33.37
N PRO A 12 -17.12 16.63 33.57
CA PRO A 12 -16.03 16.87 34.51
C PRO A 12 -15.14 17.99 33.99
N ASN A 13 -14.91 19.01 34.81
CA ASN A 13 -13.75 19.88 34.63
C ASN A 13 -12.50 19.09 35.03
N GLY A 14 -12.00 18.27 34.10
CA GLY A 14 -10.79 17.47 34.29
C GLY A 14 -11.06 15.99 34.60
N SER A 15 -10.23 15.13 34.02
CA SER A 15 -10.19 13.69 34.29
C SER A 15 -9.23 13.43 35.46
N LEU A 16 -9.73 12.81 36.53
CA LEU A 16 -8.90 12.43 37.69
C LEU A 16 -7.70 11.56 37.29
N ILE A 17 -7.89 10.72 36.27
CA ILE A 17 -6.81 9.90 35.69
C ILE A 17 -5.71 10.80 35.11
N ASP A 18 -6.09 11.83 34.35
CA ASP A 18 -5.12 12.74 33.72
C ASP A 18 -4.38 13.60 34.74
N GLU A 19 -5.03 13.95 35.85
CA GLU A 19 -4.37 14.64 36.98
C GLU A 19 -3.32 13.74 37.65
N ILE A 20 -3.66 12.47 37.90
CA ILE A 20 -2.73 11.48 38.47
C ILE A 20 -1.54 11.29 37.52
N VAL A 21 -1.79 11.14 36.22
CA VAL A 21 -0.73 10.97 35.20
C VAL A 21 0.18 12.18 35.16
N ARG A 22 -0.38 13.41 35.18
CA ARG A 22 0.40 14.65 35.16
C ARG A 22 1.25 14.81 36.41
N GLU A 23 0.71 14.51 37.59
CA GLU A 23 1.44 14.56 38.85
C GLU A 23 2.53 13.48 38.93
N GLY A 24 2.25 12.28 38.43
CA GLY A 24 3.25 11.21 38.28
C GLY A 24 4.41 11.65 37.40
N ALA A 25 4.12 12.19 36.21
CA ALA A 25 5.12 12.72 35.29
C ALA A 25 5.96 13.84 35.93
N ARG A 26 5.35 14.73 36.71
CA ARG A 26 6.04 15.79 37.46
C ARG A 26 7.07 15.23 38.44
N ARG A 27 6.66 14.26 39.26
CA ARG A 27 7.53 13.63 40.26
C ARG A 27 8.67 12.87 39.62
N MET A 28 8.38 12.09 38.58
CA MET A 28 9.39 11.35 37.83
C MET A 28 10.43 12.27 37.20
N LEU A 29 10.00 13.35 36.55
CA LEU A 29 10.92 14.30 35.91
C LEU A 29 11.78 15.03 36.94
N ALA A 30 11.20 15.41 38.09
CA ALA A 30 11.97 16.00 39.19
C ALA A 30 13.04 15.03 39.71
N ALA A 31 12.67 13.77 39.97
CA ALA A 31 13.60 12.74 40.44
C ALA A 31 14.73 12.46 39.43
N ALA A 32 14.41 12.44 38.13
CA ALA A 32 15.40 12.23 37.08
C ALA A 32 16.41 13.39 36.98
N LEU A 33 15.93 14.65 37.09
CA LEU A 33 16.82 15.82 37.12
C LEU A 33 17.71 15.85 38.37
N GLU A 34 17.18 15.41 39.51
CA GLU A 34 17.97 15.24 40.73
C GLU A 34 19.07 14.20 40.55
N ALA A 35 18.73 13.05 39.97
CA ALA A 35 19.68 11.98 39.69
C ALA A 35 20.78 12.43 38.71
N GLU A 36 20.42 13.13 37.62
CA GLU A 36 21.38 13.66 36.63
C GLU A 36 22.39 14.62 37.27
N VAL A 37 21.90 15.57 38.09
CA VAL A 37 22.77 16.52 38.81
C VAL A 37 23.65 15.83 39.83
N ASN A 38 23.11 14.85 40.56
CA ASN A 38 23.89 14.08 41.53
C ASN A 38 24.98 13.25 40.86
N ALA A 39 24.67 12.62 39.72
CA ALA A 39 25.65 11.88 38.93
C ALA A 39 26.78 12.80 38.44
N TYR A 40 26.45 13.97 37.88
CA TYR A 40 27.43 14.96 37.41
C TYR A 40 28.35 15.46 38.53
N ILE A 41 27.80 15.75 39.72
CA ILE A 41 28.60 16.18 40.88
C ILE A 41 29.48 15.05 41.41
N ALA A 42 28.95 13.82 41.45
CA ALA A 42 29.68 12.65 41.95
C ALA A 42 30.85 12.28 41.04
N GLU A 43 30.65 12.28 39.72
CA GLU A 43 31.69 12.04 38.72
C GLU A 43 32.86 13.02 38.87
N LEU A 44 32.58 14.25 39.30
CA LEU A 44 33.54 15.34 39.39
C LEU A 44 33.94 15.66 40.84
N ALA A 45 33.71 14.73 41.77
CA ALA A 45 33.95 14.93 43.20
C ALA A 45 35.43 15.19 43.56
N GLU A 46 36.36 14.66 42.76
CA GLU A 46 37.81 14.83 42.94
C GLU A 46 38.37 16.10 42.29
N GLN A 47 37.56 16.81 41.49
CA GLN A 47 37.96 18.10 40.93
C GLN A 47 37.89 19.18 42.01
N ARG A 48 39.04 19.49 42.61
CA ARG A 48 39.18 20.42 43.75
C ARG A 48 40.13 21.57 43.43
N ASP A 49 39.93 22.70 44.07
CA ASP A 49 40.88 23.81 44.05
C ASP A 49 42.09 23.52 44.96
N GLU A 50 43.07 24.43 44.93
CA GLU A 50 44.30 24.37 45.75
C GLU A 50 44.01 24.35 47.26
N THR A 51 42.82 24.78 47.69
CA THR A 51 42.37 24.76 49.09
C THR A 51 41.58 23.50 49.44
N GLY A 52 41.50 22.53 48.52
CA GLY A 52 40.80 21.26 48.69
C GLY A 52 39.27 21.33 48.54
N ARG A 53 38.72 22.48 48.13
CA ARG A 53 37.26 22.64 47.94
C ARG A 53 36.85 22.16 46.57
N ARG A 54 35.70 21.48 46.48
CA ARG A 54 35.16 21.00 45.19
C ARG A 54 34.87 22.16 44.24
N LEU A 55 35.31 22.01 42.99
CA LEU A 55 35.06 22.96 41.91
C LEU A 55 33.64 22.86 41.36
N VAL A 56 32.97 21.72 41.54
CA VAL A 56 31.61 21.46 41.07
C VAL A 56 30.70 21.20 42.25
N VAL A 57 29.74 22.10 42.48
CA VAL A 57 28.83 22.02 43.63
C VAL A 57 27.40 22.35 43.24
N ARG A 58 26.44 21.79 43.97
CA ARG A 58 25.03 22.17 43.86
C ARG A 58 24.83 23.62 44.33
N ASN A 59 24.00 24.37 43.62
CA ASN A 59 23.74 25.79 43.90
C ASN A 59 22.24 26.13 43.83
N GLY A 60 21.44 25.39 44.60
CA GLY A 60 19.99 25.57 44.68
C GLY A 60 19.25 25.10 43.42
N TYR A 61 18.20 25.83 43.07
CA TYR A 61 17.28 25.49 41.98
C TYR A 61 17.02 26.71 41.09
N HIS A 62 16.63 26.46 39.85
CA HIS A 62 16.05 27.48 38.99
C HIS A 62 14.63 27.85 39.46
N GLN A 63 14.13 28.98 38.97
CA GLN A 63 12.71 29.31 39.11
C GLN A 63 11.86 28.23 38.43
N PRO A 64 10.73 27.83 39.04
CA PRO A 64 9.82 26.87 38.42
C PRO A 64 9.35 27.36 37.04
N ARG A 65 9.22 26.44 36.09
CA ARG A 65 8.66 26.73 34.77
C ARG A 65 7.81 25.57 34.26
N LYS A 66 6.79 25.88 33.48
CA LYS A 66 5.95 24.87 32.84
C LYS A 66 6.62 24.31 31.58
N VAL A 67 6.61 22.99 31.45
CA VAL A 67 7.10 22.24 30.30
C VAL A 67 5.94 21.39 29.77
N THR A 68 5.56 21.60 28.52
CA THR A 68 4.49 20.81 27.88
C THR A 68 5.01 19.44 27.46
N THR A 69 4.37 18.38 27.95
CA THR A 69 4.71 16.97 27.68
C THR A 69 3.49 16.23 27.12
N ALA A 70 3.61 14.93 26.86
CA ALA A 70 2.46 14.10 26.49
C ALA A 70 1.40 14.00 27.60
N ALA A 71 1.80 14.15 28.87
CA ALA A 71 0.90 14.21 30.03
C ALA A 71 0.31 15.63 30.26
N GLY A 72 0.52 16.55 29.32
CA GLY A 72 0.16 17.96 29.43
C GLY A 72 1.25 18.84 30.04
N ALA A 73 0.86 20.04 30.45
CA ALA A 73 1.77 21.03 31.03
C ALA A 73 2.19 20.67 32.47
N VAL A 74 3.46 20.39 32.67
CA VAL A 74 4.05 19.99 33.95
C VAL A 74 4.94 21.11 34.48
N GLU A 75 4.78 21.50 35.75
CA GLU A 75 5.69 22.45 36.39
C GLU A 75 6.98 21.76 36.82
N VAL A 76 8.13 22.31 36.40
CA VAL A 76 9.44 21.74 36.64
C VAL A 76 10.34 22.75 37.36
N LYS A 77 10.99 22.30 38.43
CA LYS A 77 11.97 23.06 39.19
C LYS A 77 13.33 22.36 39.11
N ALA A 78 14.15 22.75 38.13
CA ALA A 78 15.42 22.08 37.85
C ALA A 78 16.50 22.45 38.89
N PRO A 79 17.28 21.49 39.41
CA PRO A 79 18.45 21.78 40.24
C PRO A 79 19.52 22.54 39.46
N ARG A 80 20.34 23.30 40.19
CA ARG A 80 21.43 24.10 39.63
C ARG A 80 22.77 23.54 40.09
N VAL A 81 23.73 23.57 39.17
CA VAL A 81 25.13 23.28 39.45
C VAL A 81 25.94 24.54 39.21
N ASN A 82 26.81 24.86 40.15
CA ASN A 82 27.88 25.83 39.98
C ASN A 82 29.16 25.05 39.66
N ASP A 83 29.48 24.98 38.38
CA ASP A 83 30.75 24.45 37.90
C ASP A 83 31.75 25.60 37.77
N LYS A 84 32.84 25.55 38.55
CA LYS A 84 33.89 26.55 38.55
C LYS A 84 35.06 26.22 37.62
N ARG A 85 35.05 25.05 36.99
CA ARG A 85 36.11 24.63 36.06
C ARG A 85 36.10 25.54 34.84
N VAL A 86 37.27 25.70 34.24
CA VAL A 86 37.49 26.50 33.04
C VAL A 86 37.84 25.55 31.91
N ASP A 87 37.32 25.83 30.72
CA ASP A 87 37.70 25.11 29.52
C ASP A 87 39.11 25.53 29.07
N ALA A 88 39.97 24.56 28.80
CA ALA A 88 41.38 24.81 28.49
C ALA A 88 41.57 25.44 27.09
N GLU A 89 40.63 25.24 26.17
CA GLU A 89 40.73 25.79 24.81
C GLU A 89 40.09 27.17 24.71
N THR A 90 38.96 27.39 25.37
CA THR A 90 38.21 28.65 25.24
C THR A 90 38.47 29.65 26.37
N GLY A 91 39.01 29.20 27.51
CA GLY A 91 39.17 30.03 28.70
C GLY A 91 37.85 30.38 29.40
N GLU A 92 36.72 29.85 28.93
CA GLU A 92 35.40 30.11 29.51
C GLU A 92 35.07 29.12 30.64
N ARG A 93 34.22 29.56 31.57
CA ARG A 93 33.75 28.69 32.65
C ARG A 93 32.81 27.62 32.09
N LYS A 94 33.08 26.36 32.42
CA LYS A 94 32.19 25.24 32.11
C LYS A 94 30.82 25.44 32.77
N ARG A 95 29.77 25.05 32.06
CA ARG A 95 28.38 25.13 32.56
C ARG A 95 27.72 23.76 32.44
N PHE A 96 27.11 23.33 33.53
CA PHE A 96 26.22 22.19 33.49
C PHE A 96 25.00 22.51 32.61
N SER A 97 24.73 21.65 31.65
CA SER A 97 23.51 21.66 30.86
C SER A 97 22.87 20.28 30.96
N SER A 98 21.65 20.23 31.48
CA SER A 98 20.87 19.00 31.57
C SER A 98 20.60 18.45 30.16
N ALA A 99 20.84 17.15 29.98
CA ALA A 99 20.43 16.42 28.79
C ALA A 99 18.92 16.15 28.80
N ILE A 100 18.35 15.94 29.99
CA ILE A 100 16.91 15.70 30.19
C ILE A 100 16.09 16.97 29.91
N LEU A 101 16.52 18.11 30.44
CA LEU A 101 15.83 19.39 30.30
C LEU A 101 16.81 20.52 29.93
N PRO A 102 17.13 20.67 28.64
CA PRO A 102 18.03 21.72 28.18
C PRO A 102 17.58 23.14 28.58
N PRO A 103 18.49 24.12 28.60
CA PRO A 103 18.17 25.52 28.81
C PRO A 103 17.04 25.98 27.87
N TRP A 104 16.10 26.77 28.39
CA TRP A 104 14.97 27.34 27.64
C TRP A 104 13.96 26.34 27.05
N CYS A 105 14.12 25.04 27.29
CA CYS A 105 13.16 24.02 26.89
C CYS A 105 11.79 24.26 27.56
N ARG A 106 10.75 24.51 26.75
CA ARG A 106 9.35 24.71 27.18
C ARG A 106 8.42 23.56 26.79
N LYS A 107 8.90 22.59 26.01
CA LYS A 107 8.13 21.44 25.54
C LYS A 107 9.03 20.27 25.18
N SER A 108 8.52 19.05 25.26
CA SER A 108 9.30 17.88 24.83
C SER A 108 9.57 17.90 23.32
N PRO A 109 10.68 17.29 22.86
CA PRO A 109 10.96 17.11 21.43
C PRO A 109 9.81 16.40 20.70
N LYS A 110 9.21 15.39 21.33
CA LYS A 110 8.11 14.62 20.74
C LYS A 110 6.87 15.46 20.44
N ILE A 111 6.50 16.37 21.35
CA ILE A 111 5.40 17.32 21.09
C ILE A 111 5.75 18.22 19.90
N SER A 112 7.03 18.60 19.75
CA SER A 112 7.48 19.41 18.62
C SER A 112 7.45 18.67 17.27
N GLU A 113 7.58 17.34 17.25
CA GLU A 113 7.46 16.49 16.06
C GLU A 113 6.01 16.31 15.59
N VAL A 114 5.04 16.31 16.52
CA VAL A 114 3.62 16.09 16.18
C VAL A 114 3.00 17.32 15.50
N LEU A 115 3.42 18.54 15.85
CA LEU A 115 2.91 19.78 15.24
C LEU A 115 3.10 19.85 13.71
N PRO A 116 4.30 19.58 13.16
CA PRO A 116 4.49 19.53 11.72
C PRO A 116 3.65 18.46 11.06
N LEU A 117 3.45 17.28 11.69
CA LEU A 117 2.57 16.24 11.16
C LEU A 117 1.12 16.72 11.08
N LEU A 118 0.59 17.33 12.14
CA LEU A 118 -0.79 17.84 12.16
C LEU A 118 -1.01 18.91 11.08
N TYR A 119 -0.04 19.83 10.91
CA TYR A 119 -0.06 20.82 9.85
C TYR A 119 0.01 20.18 8.46
N LEU A 120 0.91 19.21 8.29
CA LEU A 120 1.08 18.42 7.07
C LEU A 120 -0.17 17.58 6.73
N HIS A 121 -0.94 17.15 7.73
CA HIS A 121 -2.19 16.43 7.57
C HIS A 121 -3.42 17.34 7.34
N GLY A 122 -3.19 18.65 7.16
CA GLY A 122 -4.22 19.58 6.71
C GLY A 122 -4.94 20.33 7.84
N LEU A 123 -4.50 20.21 9.10
CA LEU A 123 -5.04 21.05 10.15
C LEU A 123 -4.40 22.44 10.06
N SER A 124 -5.22 23.45 9.78
CA SER A 124 -4.74 24.84 9.79
C SER A 124 -4.25 25.23 11.19
N SER A 125 -3.28 26.15 11.26
CA SER A 125 -2.75 26.66 12.55
C SER A 125 -3.81 27.31 13.43
N GLY A 126 -4.89 27.85 12.84
CA GLY A 126 -6.01 28.40 13.60
C GLY A 126 -6.93 27.32 14.22
N VAL A 127 -6.85 26.07 13.76
CA VAL A 127 -7.74 24.98 14.20
C VAL A 127 -7.04 24.01 15.14
N PHE A 128 -5.76 23.67 14.90
CA PHE A 128 -5.10 22.71 15.77
C PHE A 128 -4.69 23.29 17.13
N VAL A 129 -4.41 24.58 17.24
CA VAL A 129 -3.97 25.18 18.52
C VAL A 129 -5.06 25.04 19.59
N PRO A 130 -6.35 25.40 19.31
CA PRO A 130 -7.43 25.12 20.25
C PRO A 130 -7.63 23.63 20.56
N ALA A 131 -7.46 22.76 19.57
CA ALA A 131 -7.63 21.31 19.76
C ALA A 131 -6.52 20.71 20.66
N LEU A 132 -5.27 21.09 20.43
CA LEU A 132 -4.15 20.66 21.27
C LEU A 132 -4.15 21.35 22.63
N GLU A 133 -4.67 22.57 22.75
CA GLU A 133 -4.86 23.21 24.05
C GLU A 133 -5.88 22.44 24.90
N GLN A 134 -7.00 21.99 24.31
CA GLN A 134 -7.95 21.12 25.00
C GLN A 134 -7.32 19.79 25.43
N PHE A 135 -6.49 19.20 24.58
CA PHE A 135 -5.84 17.92 24.87
C PHE A 135 -4.68 18.02 25.87
N LEU A 136 -3.83 19.04 25.75
CA LEU A 136 -2.60 19.20 26.57
C LEU A 136 -2.80 20.11 27.79
N GLY A 137 -3.96 20.75 27.91
CA GLY A 137 -4.30 21.70 28.98
C GLY A 137 -3.56 23.04 28.89
N SER A 138 -2.89 23.33 27.77
CA SER A 138 -2.21 24.61 27.55
C SER A 138 -1.84 24.84 26.08
N ALA A 139 -2.03 26.08 25.59
CA ALA A 139 -1.48 26.53 24.32
C ALA A 139 0.03 26.91 24.38
N ALA A 140 0.67 26.84 25.55
CA ALA A 140 2.05 27.29 25.73
C ALA A 140 3.03 26.50 24.84
N GLY A 141 3.73 27.23 23.95
CA GLY A 141 4.69 26.63 23.01
C GLY A 141 4.07 26.09 21.72
N LEU A 142 2.77 26.29 21.49
CA LEU A 142 2.03 25.89 20.28
C LEU A 142 1.79 27.06 19.30
N SER A 143 2.50 28.18 19.46
CA SER A 143 2.24 29.40 18.69
C SER A 143 2.54 29.26 17.18
N PRO A 144 1.92 30.09 16.32
CA PRO A 144 2.23 30.16 14.89
C PRO A 144 3.72 30.37 14.55
N ALA A 145 4.47 31.01 15.44
CA ALA A 145 5.92 31.20 15.29
C ALA A 145 6.70 29.86 15.31
N THR A 146 6.21 28.86 16.04
CA THR A 146 6.79 27.50 16.01
C THR A 146 6.65 26.87 14.63
N VAL A 147 5.48 27.04 13.99
CA VAL A 147 5.21 26.54 12.63
C VAL A 147 6.11 27.23 11.61
N THR A 148 6.38 28.52 11.80
CA THR A 148 7.28 29.30 10.92
C THR A 148 8.72 28.80 10.99
N ARG A 149 9.24 28.54 12.20
CA ARG A 149 10.60 27.99 12.38
C ARG A 149 10.74 26.57 11.82
N LEU A 150 9.70 25.75 11.93
CA LEU A 150 9.66 24.43 11.29
C LEU A 150 9.69 24.53 9.76
N THR A 151 8.99 25.53 9.20
CA THR A 151 9.02 25.79 7.75
C THR A 151 10.44 26.13 7.28
N GLN A 152 11.23 26.87 8.07
CA GLN A 152 12.64 27.14 7.75
C GLN A 152 13.49 25.87 7.73
N GLN A 153 13.30 24.97 8.69
CA GLN A 153 13.99 23.67 8.67
C GLN A 153 13.63 22.87 7.42
N TRP A 154 12.35 22.80 7.06
CA TRP A 154 11.91 22.11 5.84
C TRP A 154 12.47 22.72 4.56
N GLN A 155 12.71 24.04 4.55
CA GLN A 155 13.38 24.70 3.42
C GLN A 155 14.85 24.27 3.32
N ALA A 156 15.56 24.14 4.44
CA ALA A 156 16.92 23.63 4.47
C ALA A 156 16.98 22.16 4.02
N ASP A 157 16.07 21.31 4.53
CA ASP A 157 15.98 19.90 4.12
C ASP A 157 15.69 19.78 2.61
N HIS A 158 14.79 20.61 2.08
CA HIS A 158 14.49 20.66 0.65
C HIS A 158 15.71 21.10 -0.16
N ALA A 159 16.47 22.11 0.29
CA ALA A 159 17.69 22.53 -0.40
C ALA A 159 18.74 21.41 -0.43
N ALA A 160 18.98 20.74 0.71
CA ALA A 160 19.90 19.60 0.78
C ALA A 160 19.45 18.44 -0.12
N PHE A 161 18.13 18.18 -0.21
CA PHE A 161 17.58 17.17 -1.11
C PHE A 161 17.80 17.53 -2.59
N MET A 162 17.70 18.80 -2.96
CA MET A 162 17.93 19.27 -4.32
C MET A 162 19.40 19.14 -4.74
N ASP A 163 20.34 19.24 -3.78
CA ASP A 163 21.78 19.11 -4.02
C ASP A 163 22.31 17.67 -3.90
N ARG A 164 21.44 16.69 -3.64
CA ARG A 164 21.88 15.30 -3.43
C ARG A 164 22.49 14.69 -4.69
N ASP A 165 23.50 13.86 -4.51
CA ASP A 165 24.07 13.08 -5.61
C ASP A 165 23.12 11.94 -6.02
N LEU A 166 22.94 11.78 -7.33
CA LEU A 166 22.14 10.75 -7.97
C LEU A 166 22.99 9.81 -8.85
N SER A 167 24.31 10.02 -8.89
CA SER A 167 25.23 9.33 -9.79
C SER A 167 25.36 7.82 -9.53
N GLU A 168 25.11 7.39 -8.29
CA GLU A 168 25.25 5.98 -7.88
C GLU A 168 24.07 5.09 -8.32
N VAL A 169 22.99 5.68 -8.85
CA VAL A 169 21.78 4.96 -9.25
C VAL A 169 21.55 5.08 -10.75
N ASP A 170 21.56 3.96 -11.44
CA ASP A 170 21.16 3.88 -12.86
C ASP A 170 19.63 3.85 -12.97
N TYR A 171 19.03 5.00 -13.22
CA TYR A 171 17.59 5.13 -13.36
C TYR A 171 17.11 4.67 -14.74
N VAL A 172 16.25 3.65 -14.77
CA VAL A 172 15.78 3.03 -16.03
C VAL A 172 14.66 3.84 -16.70
N TYR A 173 13.84 4.57 -15.94
CA TYR A 173 12.75 5.42 -16.46
C TYR A 173 12.35 6.55 -15.49
N VAL A 174 11.85 7.65 -16.07
CA VAL A 174 11.35 8.86 -15.35
C VAL A 174 9.87 9.06 -15.51
N TRP A 175 9.22 9.43 -14.42
CA TRP A 175 7.98 10.19 -14.51
C TRP A 175 8.22 11.66 -14.21
N ALA A 176 7.78 12.52 -15.10
CA ALA A 176 7.83 13.96 -14.95
C ALA A 176 6.40 14.51 -15.05
N ASP A 177 5.92 15.20 -14.02
CA ASP A 177 4.61 15.85 -14.06
C ASP A 177 4.58 17.11 -13.19
N GLY A 178 3.65 18.01 -13.49
CA GLY A 178 3.49 19.29 -12.83
C GLY A 178 2.28 19.34 -11.91
N ILE A 179 2.49 19.68 -10.64
CA ILE A 179 1.39 20.01 -9.72
C ILE A 179 1.23 21.53 -9.58
N HIS A 180 0.00 22.01 -9.79
CA HIS A 180 -0.32 23.43 -9.67
C HIS A 180 -0.79 23.76 -8.26
N LEU A 181 -0.17 24.75 -7.64
CA LEU A 181 -0.46 25.19 -6.27
C LEU A 181 -0.94 26.64 -6.26
N ASN A 182 -1.88 26.94 -5.37
CA ASN A 182 -2.29 28.31 -5.07
C ASN A 182 -1.35 28.90 -4.02
N VAL A 183 -0.54 29.88 -4.41
CA VAL A 183 0.35 30.63 -3.50
C VAL A 183 -0.31 31.97 -3.21
N ARG A 184 -0.43 32.33 -1.92
CA ARG A 184 -1.28 33.48 -1.49
C ARG A 184 -0.71 34.85 -1.86
N LEU A 185 0.59 34.95 -2.11
CA LEU A 185 1.31 36.22 -2.36
C LEU A 185 1.83 36.41 -3.80
N GLU A 186 1.50 35.51 -4.74
CA GLU A 186 1.91 35.62 -6.15
C GLU A 186 0.68 35.50 -7.06
N GLU A 187 0.57 36.37 -8.08
CA GLU A 187 -0.58 36.39 -9.02
C GLU A 187 -0.62 35.16 -9.95
N ALA A 188 0.45 34.36 -10.01
CA ALA A 188 0.57 33.19 -10.89
C ALA A 188 0.49 31.87 -10.11
N LYS A 189 -0.23 30.89 -10.65
CA LYS A 189 -0.21 29.49 -10.16
C LYS A 189 1.22 28.96 -10.26
N ALA A 190 1.80 28.53 -9.15
CA ALA A 190 3.12 27.88 -9.16
C ALA A 190 2.95 26.44 -9.64
N CYS A 191 3.55 26.10 -10.79
CA CYS A 191 3.71 24.72 -11.23
C CYS A 191 4.99 24.16 -10.62
N VAL A 192 4.86 23.10 -9.83
CA VAL A 192 6.00 22.35 -9.28
C VAL A 192 6.20 21.11 -10.14
N LEU A 193 7.29 21.07 -10.89
CA LEU A 193 7.70 19.90 -11.66
C LEU A 193 8.30 18.87 -10.69
N VAL A 194 7.72 17.68 -10.65
CA VAL A 194 8.22 16.54 -9.88
C VAL A 194 8.77 15.51 -10.84
N LEU A 195 10.05 15.16 -10.67
CA LEU A 195 10.78 14.17 -11.45
C LEU A 195 11.04 12.92 -10.61
N VAL A 196 10.66 11.75 -11.11
CA VAL A 196 10.88 10.46 -10.47
C VAL A 196 11.74 9.57 -11.39
N GLY A 197 13.08 9.71 -11.32
CA GLY A 197 14.17 8.82 -11.84
C GLY A 197 14.62 9.03 -13.30
N SER A 198 15.86 9.41 -13.67
CA SER A 198 16.23 9.88 -15.05
C SER A 198 16.70 8.85 -16.11
N ALA A 199 16.15 8.87 -17.35
CA ALA A 199 16.74 8.26 -18.56
C ALA A 199 16.49 9.14 -19.82
N PRO A 200 17.35 9.11 -20.86
CA PRO A 200 17.49 10.18 -21.86
C PRO A 200 16.46 10.21 -23.01
N THR A 201 15.51 9.27 -23.08
CA THR A 201 14.50 9.25 -24.16
C THR A 201 13.13 9.67 -23.62
N ALA A 202 12.67 10.85 -24.01
CA ALA A 202 11.33 11.35 -23.67
C ALA A 202 10.25 10.39 -24.20
N ARG A 203 9.24 10.11 -23.37
CA ARG A 203 8.08 9.25 -23.70
C ARG A 203 6.79 9.97 -23.36
N ARG A 204 5.71 9.67 -24.09
CA ARG A 204 4.38 10.23 -23.81
C ARG A 204 3.53 9.25 -23.00
N CYS A 205 2.84 9.78 -22.00
CA CYS A 205 1.98 8.97 -21.13
C CYS A 205 0.61 8.69 -21.78
N TRP A 206 0.20 7.42 -21.80
CA TRP A 206 -1.08 6.97 -22.33
C TRP A 206 -2.30 7.57 -21.62
N VAL A 207 -2.23 7.89 -20.33
CA VAL A 207 -3.35 8.51 -19.59
C VAL A 207 -3.62 9.92 -20.11
N HIS A 208 -2.59 10.77 -20.12
CA HIS A 208 -2.69 12.13 -20.66
C HIS A 208 -3.04 12.11 -22.15
N LYS A 209 -2.50 11.15 -22.89
CA LYS A 209 -2.81 11.00 -24.31
C LYS A 209 -4.26 10.64 -24.55
N THR A 210 -4.79 9.69 -23.79
CA THR A 210 -6.20 9.27 -23.87
C THR A 210 -7.11 10.46 -23.58
N ALA A 211 -6.87 11.22 -22.52
CA ALA A 211 -7.66 12.42 -22.21
C ALA A 211 -7.64 13.42 -23.40
N ASN A 212 -6.46 13.73 -23.93
CA ASN A 212 -6.30 14.63 -25.06
C ASN A 212 -7.05 14.17 -26.33
N VAL A 213 -7.13 12.85 -26.57
CA VAL A 213 -7.87 12.26 -27.70
C VAL A 213 -9.38 12.37 -27.45
N LEU A 214 -9.84 12.01 -26.25
CA LEU A 214 -11.27 12.06 -25.87
C LEU A 214 -11.82 13.49 -25.90
N ASP A 215 -11.03 14.50 -25.51
CA ASP A 215 -11.40 15.91 -25.59
C ASP A 215 -11.62 16.40 -27.02
N SER A 216 -11.09 15.67 -28.01
CA SER A 216 -11.29 15.96 -29.45
C SER A 216 -12.45 15.17 -30.05
N LEU A 217 -13.25 14.47 -29.23
CA LEU A 217 -14.35 13.61 -29.64
C LEU A 217 -15.67 14.02 -28.96
N PRO A 218 -16.83 13.86 -29.62
CA PRO A 218 -18.12 14.05 -28.98
C PRO A 218 -18.34 12.98 -27.89
N LYS A 219 -19.03 13.34 -26.80
CA LYS A 219 -19.29 12.46 -25.65
C LYS A 219 -19.85 11.09 -26.03
N SER A 220 -20.67 11.01 -27.07
CA SER A 220 -21.25 9.75 -27.58
C SER A 220 -20.21 8.78 -28.16
N ALA A 221 -19.11 9.28 -28.72
CA ALA A 221 -18.04 8.45 -29.30
C ALA A 221 -16.94 8.10 -28.29
N GLN A 222 -16.88 8.78 -27.14
CA GLN A 222 -15.80 8.61 -26.16
C GLN A 222 -15.70 7.18 -25.56
N PRO A 223 -16.80 6.48 -25.21
CA PRO A 223 -16.70 5.12 -24.67
C PRO A 223 -16.05 4.14 -25.65
N GLY A 224 -16.48 4.17 -26.92
CA GLY A 224 -15.92 3.32 -27.98
C GLY A 224 -14.47 3.68 -28.29
N ALA A 225 -14.15 4.97 -28.37
CA ALA A 225 -12.79 5.42 -28.64
C ALA A 225 -11.84 5.05 -27.50
N LYS A 226 -12.29 5.16 -26.24
CA LYS A 226 -11.51 4.75 -25.07
C LYS A 226 -11.18 3.26 -25.10
N LYS A 227 -12.14 2.40 -25.47
CA LYS A 227 -11.91 0.96 -25.64
C LYS A 227 -10.91 0.66 -26.75
N ALA A 228 -11.06 1.31 -27.91
CA ALA A 228 -10.12 1.14 -29.01
C ALA A 228 -8.70 1.64 -28.67
N ILE A 229 -8.56 2.70 -27.86
CA ILE A 229 -7.26 3.15 -27.34
C ILE A 229 -6.67 2.13 -26.35
N GLN A 230 -7.51 1.55 -25.49
CA GLN A 230 -7.13 0.46 -24.59
C GLN A 230 -6.58 -0.74 -25.35
N ASP A 231 -7.19 -1.10 -26.48
CA ASP A 231 -6.73 -2.21 -27.33
C ASP A 231 -5.33 -1.95 -27.90
N ILE A 232 -4.96 -0.69 -28.16
CA ILE A 232 -3.61 -0.34 -28.62
C ILE A 232 -2.58 -0.61 -27.52
N TYR A 233 -2.75 0.03 -26.36
CA TYR A 233 -1.71 -0.03 -25.34
C TYR A 233 -1.73 -1.32 -24.53
N ASN A 234 -2.82 -2.11 -24.55
CA ASN A 234 -2.91 -3.43 -23.93
C ASN A 234 -2.60 -4.58 -24.87
N ALA A 235 -2.19 -4.30 -26.11
CA ALA A 235 -1.78 -5.33 -27.06
C ALA A 235 -0.61 -6.18 -26.49
N GLU A 236 -0.51 -7.41 -26.96
CA GLU A 236 0.46 -8.38 -26.43
C GLU A 236 1.92 -8.05 -26.78
N ASP A 237 2.13 -7.36 -27.90
CA ASP A 237 3.43 -6.87 -28.35
C ASP A 237 3.28 -5.60 -29.21
N ARG A 238 4.42 -5.06 -29.63
CA ARG A 238 4.49 -3.83 -30.42
C ARG A 238 3.80 -3.97 -31.78
N ASP A 239 3.93 -5.11 -32.45
CA ASP A 239 3.38 -5.30 -33.80
C ASP A 239 1.85 -5.31 -33.75
N HIS A 240 1.27 -5.97 -32.74
CA HIS A 240 -0.17 -5.94 -32.48
C HIS A 240 -0.65 -4.55 -32.07
N ALA A 241 0.13 -3.81 -31.29
CA ALA A 241 -0.20 -2.43 -30.92
C ALA A 241 -0.21 -1.50 -32.14
N GLU A 242 0.77 -1.64 -33.05
CA GLU A 242 0.82 -0.88 -34.31
C GLU A 242 -0.37 -1.24 -35.23
N ALA A 243 -0.75 -2.51 -35.29
CA ALA A 243 -1.95 -2.94 -36.01
C ALA A 243 -3.23 -2.34 -35.41
N ALA A 244 -3.37 -2.37 -34.08
CA ALA A 244 -4.50 -1.76 -33.38
C ALA A 244 -4.56 -0.24 -33.60
N ALA A 245 -3.42 0.45 -33.65
CA ALA A 245 -3.35 1.88 -33.93
C ALA A 245 -3.83 2.20 -35.37
N LYS A 246 -3.49 1.34 -36.35
CA LYS A 246 -4.01 1.44 -37.72
C LYS A 246 -5.53 1.22 -37.75
N THR A 247 -6.03 0.23 -37.02
CA THR A 247 -7.48 -0.01 -36.89
C THR A 247 -8.19 1.19 -36.27
N PHE A 248 -7.63 1.80 -35.22
CA PHE A 248 -8.16 3.04 -34.63
C PHE A 248 -8.22 4.17 -35.66
N ALA A 249 -7.15 4.35 -36.44
CA ALA A 249 -7.10 5.36 -37.49
C ALA A 249 -8.16 5.13 -38.58
N GLN A 250 -8.43 3.88 -38.95
CA GLN A 250 -9.48 3.54 -39.91
C GLN A 250 -10.89 3.81 -39.36
N LEU A 251 -11.16 3.40 -38.12
CA LEU A 251 -12.48 3.53 -37.49
C LEU A 251 -12.87 5.00 -37.24
N TYR A 252 -11.93 5.83 -36.80
CA TYR A 252 -12.20 7.20 -36.38
C TYR A 252 -11.71 8.25 -37.39
N GLY A 253 -10.83 7.92 -38.32
CA GLY A 253 -10.14 8.90 -39.18
C GLY A 253 -11.04 9.67 -40.12
N ALA A 254 -12.08 9.02 -40.65
CA ALA A 254 -13.03 9.67 -41.56
C ALA A 254 -13.84 10.78 -40.89
N LYS A 255 -14.21 10.61 -39.61
CA LYS A 255 -15.05 11.56 -38.85
C LYS A 255 -14.26 12.47 -37.92
N PHE A 256 -13.13 12.00 -37.40
CA PHE A 256 -12.38 12.64 -36.32
C PHE A 256 -10.86 12.66 -36.59
N PRO A 257 -10.39 13.27 -37.70
CA PRO A 257 -8.98 13.26 -38.08
C PRO A 257 -8.05 13.90 -37.04
N LYS A 258 -8.53 14.91 -36.30
CA LYS A 258 -7.77 15.54 -35.21
C LYS A 258 -7.51 14.59 -34.04
N ALA A 259 -8.49 13.73 -33.70
CA ALA A 259 -8.35 12.74 -32.65
C ALA A 259 -7.38 11.61 -33.06
N VAL A 260 -7.45 11.19 -34.33
CA VAL A 260 -6.53 10.18 -34.88
C VAL A 260 -5.09 10.67 -34.95
N LYS A 261 -4.85 11.89 -35.44
CA LYS A 261 -3.51 12.49 -35.51
C LYS A 261 -2.79 12.50 -34.17
N LYS A 262 -3.54 12.71 -33.08
CA LYS A 262 -2.97 12.65 -31.73
C LYS A 262 -2.33 11.28 -31.46
N ILE A 263 -2.84 10.17 -31.97
CA ILE A 263 -2.20 8.86 -31.77
C ILE A 263 -1.15 8.59 -32.85
N THR A 264 -1.48 8.81 -34.13
CA THR A 264 -0.62 8.42 -35.25
C THR A 264 0.67 9.22 -35.32
N ASP A 265 0.65 10.50 -34.96
CA ASP A 265 1.82 11.37 -35.05
C ASP A 265 2.87 11.03 -33.96
N ASP A 266 2.44 10.39 -32.88
CA ASP A 266 3.28 10.05 -31.73
C ASP A 266 3.35 8.53 -31.48
N VAL A 267 2.97 7.69 -32.45
CA VAL A 267 2.77 6.25 -32.22
C VAL A 267 4.05 5.57 -31.74
N ASP A 268 5.21 5.92 -32.30
CA ASP A 268 6.49 5.36 -31.87
C ASP A 268 6.86 5.76 -30.43
N GLU A 269 6.61 7.02 -30.05
CA GLU A 269 6.85 7.51 -28.69
C GLU A 269 5.90 6.85 -27.68
N LEU A 270 4.65 6.60 -28.09
CA LEU A 270 3.62 5.96 -27.29
C LEU A 270 3.86 4.45 -27.10
N LEU A 271 4.46 3.79 -28.09
CA LEU A 271 4.75 2.35 -28.06
C LEU A 271 6.16 2.01 -27.57
N ALA A 272 7.02 3.01 -27.33
CA ALA A 272 8.38 2.82 -26.83
C ALA A 272 8.47 2.05 -25.49
N PHE A 273 7.38 1.91 -24.73
CA PHE A 273 7.37 1.08 -23.52
C PHE A 273 7.52 -0.42 -23.83
N TYR A 274 7.19 -0.88 -25.04
CA TYR A 274 7.44 -2.26 -25.48
C TYR A 274 8.93 -2.62 -25.59
N ASP A 275 9.84 -1.63 -25.58
CA ASP A 275 11.29 -1.87 -25.52
C ASP A 275 11.79 -2.33 -24.14
N PHE A 276 10.89 -2.40 -23.15
CA PHE A 276 11.14 -2.85 -21.78
C PHE A 276 10.60 -4.26 -21.55
N PRO A 277 11.08 -4.97 -20.50
CA PRO A 277 10.45 -6.21 -20.06
C PRO A 277 8.95 -6.03 -19.80
N ALA A 278 8.17 -7.07 -20.09
CA ALA A 278 6.71 -7.02 -20.01
C ALA A 278 6.20 -6.65 -18.61
N GLU A 279 6.94 -7.04 -17.56
CA GLU A 279 6.65 -6.64 -16.17
C GLU A 279 6.56 -5.12 -15.97
N HIS A 280 7.31 -4.32 -16.74
CA HIS A 280 7.36 -2.87 -16.58
C HIS A 280 6.20 -2.15 -17.30
N TRP A 281 5.54 -2.80 -18.26
CA TRP A 281 4.57 -2.13 -19.13
C TRP A 281 3.37 -1.59 -18.34
N ILE A 282 2.95 -2.28 -17.29
CA ILE A 282 1.84 -1.85 -16.42
C ILE A 282 2.15 -0.49 -15.76
N HIS A 283 3.39 -0.29 -15.32
CA HIS A 283 3.83 0.95 -14.69
C HIS A 283 4.08 2.07 -15.70
N LEU A 284 4.61 1.74 -16.89
CA LEU A 284 4.94 2.72 -17.92
C LEU A 284 3.73 3.27 -18.68
N ARG A 285 2.60 2.54 -18.69
CA ARG A 285 1.35 2.96 -19.35
C ARG A 285 0.43 3.79 -18.46
N THR A 286 0.70 3.90 -17.16
CA THR A 286 -0.19 4.59 -16.20
C THR A 286 0.50 5.80 -15.58
N THR A 287 -0.31 6.72 -15.04
CA THR A 287 0.17 7.82 -14.19
C THR A 287 0.13 7.45 -12.71
N ASN A 288 -0.29 6.24 -12.35
CA ASN A 288 -0.48 5.85 -10.95
C ASN A 288 0.74 6.14 -10.05
N PRO A 289 2.00 5.89 -10.47
CA PRO A 289 3.16 6.22 -9.65
C PRO A 289 3.25 7.71 -9.27
N ILE A 290 2.88 8.61 -10.18
CA ILE A 290 2.93 10.07 -9.95
C ILE A 290 1.63 10.62 -9.37
N GLU A 291 0.47 10.14 -9.85
CA GLU A 291 -0.86 10.57 -9.39
C GLU A 291 -1.16 10.11 -7.96
N SER A 292 -0.72 8.92 -7.54
CA SER A 292 -0.84 8.50 -6.14
C SER A 292 -0.08 9.44 -5.21
N THR A 293 1.13 9.82 -5.61
CA THR A 293 1.96 10.79 -4.88
C THR A 293 1.29 12.17 -4.86
N PHE A 294 0.78 12.65 -6.00
CA PHE A 294 0.13 13.95 -6.11
C PHE A 294 -1.22 14.02 -5.39
N SER A 295 -1.97 12.92 -5.30
CA SER A 295 -3.25 12.87 -4.59
C SER A 295 -3.10 13.28 -3.12
N THR A 296 -2.02 12.83 -2.48
CA THR A 296 -1.67 13.19 -1.10
C THR A 296 -1.41 14.70 -0.99
N VAL A 297 -0.66 15.26 -1.95
CA VAL A 297 -0.36 16.69 -1.99
C VAL A 297 -1.62 17.53 -2.22
N ARG A 298 -2.46 17.16 -3.21
CA ARG A 298 -3.69 17.88 -3.57
C ARG A 298 -4.71 17.88 -2.42
N LEU A 299 -4.89 16.75 -1.73
CA LEU A 299 -5.81 16.63 -0.59
C LEU A 299 -5.45 17.62 0.52
N ARG A 300 -4.15 17.80 0.80
CA ARG A 300 -3.66 18.56 1.95
C ARG A 300 -3.44 20.05 1.63
N THR A 301 -3.13 20.37 0.38
CA THR A 301 -3.00 21.77 -0.10
C THR A 301 -4.35 22.44 -0.36
N LYS A 302 -5.44 21.68 -0.53
CA LYS A 302 -6.81 22.22 -0.63
C LYS A 302 -7.33 22.80 0.70
N VAL A 303 -6.86 22.28 1.83
CA VAL A 303 -7.36 22.66 3.19
C VAL A 303 -6.56 23.82 3.78
N THR A 304 -5.29 23.97 3.40
CA THR A 304 -4.48 25.13 3.77
C THR A 304 -4.82 26.29 2.82
N ARG A 305 -5.16 27.49 3.33
CA ARG A 305 -5.55 28.68 2.52
C ARG A 305 -4.36 29.30 1.74
N GLY A 306 -3.59 28.46 1.04
CA GLY A 306 -2.34 28.80 0.38
C GLY A 306 -1.17 28.86 1.36
N ALA A 307 -0.04 28.25 0.99
CA ALA A 307 1.22 28.51 1.67
C ALA A 307 1.57 29.99 1.46
N GLY A 308 2.02 30.65 2.53
CA GLY A 308 2.25 32.11 2.53
C GLY A 308 3.14 32.57 1.39
N SER A 309 4.27 31.89 1.16
CA SER A 309 5.22 32.16 0.06
C SER A 309 5.48 30.91 -0.79
N ARG A 310 6.02 31.10 -2.00
CA ARG A 310 6.44 30.01 -2.89
C ARG A 310 7.43 29.06 -2.23
N THR A 311 8.41 29.59 -1.50
CA THR A 311 9.42 28.79 -0.77
C THR A 311 8.77 27.91 0.31
N ALA A 312 7.80 28.45 1.05
CA ALA A 312 7.05 27.66 2.03
C ALA A 312 6.15 26.61 1.37
N ALA A 313 5.58 26.91 0.20
CA ALA A 313 4.79 25.95 -0.58
C ALA A 313 5.65 24.76 -1.02
N LEU A 314 6.84 25.03 -1.56
CA LEU A 314 7.79 24.00 -2.01
C LEU A 314 8.25 23.11 -0.86
N ALA A 315 8.64 23.71 0.27
CA ALA A 315 9.05 22.95 1.45
C ALA A 315 7.93 22.03 1.99
N MET A 316 6.68 22.49 1.93
CA MET A 316 5.52 21.68 2.30
C MET A 316 5.29 20.53 1.33
N VAL A 317 5.32 20.79 0.01
CA VAL A 317 5.19 19.72 -1.00
C VAL A 317 6.31 18.70 -0.85
N PHE A 318 7.55 19.15 -0.64
CA PHE A 318 8.68 18.28 -0.37
C PHE A 318 8.41 17.33 0.79
N LYS A 319 7.98 17.83 1.96
CA LYS A 319 7.65 16.98 3.11
C LYS A 319 6.45 16.06 2.89
N LEU A 320 5.48 16.48 2.09
CA LEU A 320 4.35 15.63 1.70
C LEU A 320 4.81 14.46 0.82
N VAL A 321 5.71 14.72 -0.12
CA VAL A 321 6.30 13.71 -1.00
C VAL A 321 7.23 12.79 -0.21
N GLU A 322 8.08 13.31 0.67
CA GLU A 322 8.94 12.53 1.58
C GLU A 322 8.11 11.61 2.48
N SER A 323 6.97 12.09 3.00
CA SER A 323 6.04 11.27 3.77
C SER A 323 5.37 10.19 2.92
N ALA A 324 5.03 10.48 1.66
CA ALA A 324 4.49 9.49 0.75
C ALA A 324 5.55 8.42 0.39
N GLN A 325 6.82 8.83 0.24
CA GLN A 325 7.95 7.96 -0.07
C GLN A 325 8.13 6.84 0.95
N ALA A 326 7.83 7.06 2.23
CA ALA A 326 7.93 6.02 3.26
C ALA A 326 7.07 4.77 2.98
N ARG A 327 6.09 4.87 2.06
CA ARG A 327 5.21 3.77 1.65
C ARG A 327 5.56 3.23 0.26
N TRP A 328 6.54 3.82 -0.42
CA TRP A 328 6.95 3.36 -1.75
C TRP A 328 7.71 2.05 -1.62
N ARG A 329 7.40 1.11 -2.51
CA ARG A 329 8.17 -0.12 -2.67
C ARG A 329 9.22 0.13 -3.75
N GLY A 330 10.47 -0.23 -3.48
CA GLY A 330 11.55 -0.14 -4.46
C GLY A 330 11.70 -1.46 -5.19
N GLU A 331 11.60 -1.45 -6.53
CA GLU A 331 12.02 -2.56 -7.37
C GLU A 331 13.45 -2.30 -7.85
N ARG A 332 14.37 -3.23 -7.56
CA ARG A 332 15.75 -3.19 -8.07
C ARG A 332 15.88 -4.23 -9.18
N THR A 333 16.07 -3.77 -10.42
CA THR A 333 16.31 -4.65 -11.57
C THR A 333 17.81 -4.97 -11.68
N PRO A 334 18.22 -6.21 -11.98
CA PRO A 334 19.62 -6.51 -12.30
C PRO A 334 20.08 -5.73 -13.55
N PRO A 335 21.39 -5.38 -13.63
CA PRO A 335 21.91 -4.54 -14.71
C PRO A 335 21.66 -5.16 -16.09
N ARG A 336 21.24 -4.32 -17.06
CA ARG A 336 21.01 -4.72 -18.44
C ARG A 336 22.27 -5.38 -19.03
N ARG A 337 22.14 -6.60 -19.58
CA ARG A 337 23.12 -7.08 -20.57
C ARG A 337 23.05 -6.15 -21.79
N PRO A 338 24.19 -5.61 -22.27
CA PRO A 338 24.17 -4.74 -23.44
C PRO A 338 23.68 -5.53 -24.66
N ARG A 339 22.70 -4.98 -25.40
CA ARG A 339 22.32 -5.53 -26.71
C ARG A 339 23.55 -5.44 -27.63
N PRO A 340 23.84 -6.47 -28.44
CA PRO A 340 24.85 -6.34 -29.48
C PRO A 340 24.41 -5.24 -30.46
N ARG A 341 25.28 -4.25 -30.69
CA ARG A 341 25.08 -3.25 -31.74
C ARG A 341 24.86 -3.99 -33.06
N ARG A 342 23.69 -3.80 -33.70
CA ARG A 342 23.48 -4.22 -35.08
C ARG A 342 24.52 -3.50 -35.95
N SER A 343 25.50 -4.25 -36.44
CA SER A 343 26.40 -3.76 -37.49
C SER A 343 25.72 -3.94 -38.85
N PRO A 344 25.93 -3.01 -39.81
CA PRO A 344 25.23 -3.07 -41.08
C PRO A 344 25.81 -4.17 -41.98
N LEU A 345 24.89 -4.86 -42.65
CA LEU A 345 25.01 -5.68 -43.86
C LEU A 345 26.42 -5.95 -44.39
N ARG A 346 26.83 -7.22 -44.39
CA ARG A 346 27.83 -7.71 -45.34
C ARG A 346 27.42 -9.06 -45.94
N THR A 347 27.48 -9.09 -47.26
CA THR A 347 27.05 -10.14 -48.19
C THR A 347 27.92 -11.40 -48.16
N ARG A 348 27.27 -12.55 -48.44
CA ARG A 348 27.75 -13.81 -49.06
C ARG A 348 29.16 -14.31 -48.73
N GLN A 349 29.25 -15.56 -48.24
CA GLN A 349 29.73 -16.71 -49.03
C GLN A 349 29.58 -18.04 -48.30
N ALA A 350 29.23 -19.07 -49.07
CA ALA A 350 29.13 -20.46 -48.66
C ALA A 350 30.50 -21.10 -48.47
N ARG A 351 30.67 -21.93 -47.43
CA ARG A 351 31.60 -23.07 -47.43
C ARG A 351 31.04 -24.24 -46.60
N ARG A 352 31.13 -25.42 -47.21
CA ARG A 352 30.77 -26.76 -46.73
C ARG A 352 31.89 -27.38 -45.88
N ALA A 353 31.48 -28.40 -45.10
CA ALA A 353 32.25 -29.52 -44.54
C ALA A 353 33.05 -29.17 -43.26
N THR A 354 33.19 -30.00 -42.23
CA THR A 354 33.14 -31.48 -42.08
C THR A 354 32.80 -31.87 -40.63
N HIS A 355 32.35 -33.12 -40.44
CA HIS A 355 32.22 -33.81 -39.15
C HIS A 355 33.48 -33.79 -38.29
N HIS A 356 33.31 -33.64 -36.97
CA HIS A 356 34.09 -34.40 -36.00
C HIS A 356 33.26 -34.73 -34.75
N ARG A 357 33.16 -36.04 -34.46
CA ARG A 357 32.74 -36.60 -33.18
C ARG A 357 33.76 -36.21 -32.10
N GLY A 358 33.26 -35.78 -30.95
CA GLY A 358 34.03 -35.56 -29.73
C GLY A 358 33.12 -35.69 -28.52
N SER A 359 33.03 -36.91 -28.02
CA SER A 359 32.41 -37.28 -26.74
C SER A 359 33.11 -36.56 -25.60
N MET A 360 32.37 -35.83 -24.75
CA MET A 360 32.76 -35.61 -23.36
C MET A 360 31.51 -35.66 -22.47
N THR A 361 31.58 -36.64 -21.58
CA THR A 361 30.66 -37.07 -20.55
C THR A 361 30.20 -35.93 -19.63
N ALA A 362 28.89 -35.70 -19.58
CA ALA A 362 28.25 -34.90 -18.56
C ALA A 362 28.12 -35.74 -17.27
N PHE A 363 28.74 -35.27 -16.19
CA PHE A 363 28.37 -35.68 -14.84
C PHE A 363 26.96 -35.16 -14.56
N SER A 364 25.99 -36.07 -14.64
CA SER A 364 24.61 -35.83 -14.23
C SER A 364 24.58 -35.84 -12.69
N GLN A 365 24.39 -34.68 -12.07
CA GLN A 365 23.85 -34.63 -10.71
C GLN A 365 22.32 -34.81 -10.82
N PRO A 366 21.71 -35.66 -9.98
CA PRO A 366 20.27 -35.86 -10.03
C PRO A 366 19.56 -34.55 -9.64
N PRO A 367 18.41 -34.22 -10.27
CA PRO A 367 17.62 -33.08 -9.85
C PRO A 367 17.20 -33.32 -8.39
N ARG A 368 17.45 -32.31 -7.55
CA ARG A 368 16.91 -32.25 -6.19
C ARG A 368 15.40 -32.46 -6.28
N GLU A 369 14.92 -33.46 -5.55
CA GLU A 369 13.50 -33.71 -5.33
C GLU A 369 12.79 -32.41 -4.98
N ALA A 370 11.83 -32.02 -5.82
CA ALA A 370 10.85 -31.01 -5.47
C ALA A 370 10.05 -31.54 -4.29
N SER A 371 10.45 -31.17 -3.07
CA SER A 371 9.65 -31.39 -1.89
C SER A 371 8.35 -30.60 -2.07
N ALA A 372 7.23 -31.32 -2.14
CA ALA A 372 5.88 -30.78 -2.12
C ALA A 372 5.68 -29.88 -0.88
N MET A 373 5.90 -28.58 -1.04
CA MET A 373 5.42 -27.56 -0.14
C MET A 373 3.92 -27.38 -0.40
N SER A 374 3.10 -27.27 0.64
CA SER A 374 1.64 -27.12 0.53
C SER A 374 1.27 -25.94 -0.37
N ASP A 375 0.68 -26.23 -1.53
CA ASP A 375 0.36 -25.27 -2.60
C ASP A 375 -0.74 -24.24 -2.24
N LEU A 376 -1.33 -24.35 -1.05
CA LEU A 376 -2.35 -23.42 -0.57
C LEU A 376 -1.76 -22.14 0.05
N ASP A 377 -0.52 -22.19 0.53
CA ASP A 377 0.19 -21.03 1.10
C ASP A 377 1.14 -20.36 0.11
N SER A 378 1.40 -21.01 -1.04
CA SER A 378 2.41 -20.59 -2.02
C SER A 378 2.16 -19.17 -2.55
N GLN A 379 0.91 -18.71 -2.51
CA GLN A 379 0.47 -17.41 -3.02
C GLN A 379 0.18 -16.36 -1.93
N VAL A 380 0.40 -16.66 -0.65
CA VAL A 380 0.21 -15.70 0.46
C VAL A 380 0.97 -14.39 0.24
N PRO A 381 2.26 -14.38 -0.19
CA PRO A 381 2.98 -13.13 -0.44
C PRO A 381 2.33 -12.25 -1.51
N TYR A 382 1.76 -12.87 -2.55
CA TYR A 382 1.04 -12.15 -3.60
C TYR A 382 -0.25 -11.53 -3.04
N TRP A 383 -1.06 -12.31 -2.31
CA TRP A 383 -2.31 -11.81 -1.74
C TRP A 383 -2.09 -10.72 -0.69
N ASP A 384 -1.05 -10.82 0.14
CA ASP A 384 -0.63 -9.76 1.07
C ASP A 384 -0.21 -8.49 0.34
N ALA A 385 0.56 -8.62 -0.74
CA ALA A 385 0.97 -7.48 -1.55
C ALA A 385 -0.24 -6.80 -2.21
N ALA A 386 -1.22 -7.59 -2.64
CA ALA A 386 -2.40 -7.16 -3.38
C ALA A 386 -3.56 -6.69 -2.48
N ALA A 387 -3.49 -6.95 -1.17
CA ALA A 387 -4.56 -6.69 -0.20
C ALA A 387 -5.04 -5.23 -0.18
N GLY A 388 -4.16 -4.26 -0.43
CA GLY A 388 -4.52 -2.84 -0.44
C GLY A 388 -5.24 -2.37 -1.70
N THR A 389 -5.20 -3.13 -2.79
CA THR A 389 -5.58 -2.64 -4.12
C THR A 389 -6.62 -3.51 -4.84
N LYS A 390 -6.70 -4.80 -4.52
CA LYS A 390 -7.64 -5.71 -5.18
C LYS A 390 -9.06 -5.51 -4.71
N THR A 391 -9.99 -5.65 -5.64
CA THR A 391 -11.44 -5.65 -5.42
C THR A 391 -12.02 -6.92 -6.01
N PHE A 392 -12.78 -7.66 -5.21
CA PHE A 392 -13.41 -8.91 -5.62
C PHE A 392 -14.84 -8.65 -6.07
N THR A 393 -15.29 -9.42 -7.07
CA THR A 393 -16.43 -9.03 -7.92
C THR A 393 -17.47 -10.13 -8.12
N HIS A 394 -17.24 -11.34 -7.60
CA HIS A 394 -18.19 -12.44 -7.73
C HIS A 394 -19.50 -12.09 -6.99
N PRO A 395 -20.65 -11.98 -7.68
CA PRO A 395 -21.88 -11.51 -7.05
C PRO A 395 -22.48 -12.56 -6.11
N LEU A 396 -23.07 -12.13 -4.99
CA LEU A 396 -23.88 -13.01 -4.14
C LEU A 396 -25.26 -13.22 -4.78
N HIS A 397 -25.73 -14.47 -4.85
CA HIS A 397 -27.09 -14.77 -5.28
C HIS A 397 -28.02 -14.94 -4.07
N LEU A 398 -28.53 -13.81 -3.59
CA LEU A 398 -29.39 -13.73 -2.41
C LEU A 398 -30.63 -14.65 -2.42
N PRO A 399 -31.31 -14.91 -3.56
CA PRO A 399 -32.47 -15.82 -3.58
C PRO A 399 -32.20 -17.22 -3.01
N TRP A 400 -30.99 -17.76 -3.15
CA TRP A 400 -30.63 -19.05 -2.54
C TRP A 400 -30.54 -19.00 -1.02
N LEU A 401 -30.45 -17.81 -0.43
CA LEU A 401 -30.31 -17.58 1.00
C LEU A 401 -31.59 -17.03 1.65
N GLU A 402 -32.65 -16.78 0.88
CA GLU A 402 -33.91 -16.22 1.40
C GLU A 402 -34.60 -17.14 2.41
N GLY A 403 -34.56 -18.46 2.18
CA GLY A 403 -35.16 -19.46 3.07
C GLY A 403 -34.29 -19.87 4.26
N ILE A 404 -33.08 -19.33 4.39
CA ILE A 404 -32.14 -19.67 5.47
C ILE A 404 -32.34 -18.73 6.65
N SER A 405 -32.40 -19.28 7.87
CA SER A 405 -32.49 -18.48 9.09
C SER A 405 -31.32 -17.49 9.19
N ARG A 406 -31.60 -16.26 9.63
CA ARG A 406 -30.60 -15.19 9.77
C ARG A 406 -29.60 -15.39 10.92
N HIS A 407 -29.85 -16.41 11.76
CA HIS A 407 -29.03 -16.74 12.92
C HIS A 407 -28.14 -17.98 12.71
N VAL A 408 -28.16 -18.57 11.51
CA VAL A 408 -27.32 -19.74 11.21
C VAL A 408 -25.84 -19.35 11.17
N ALA A 409 -24.96 -20.30 11.49
CA ALA A 409 -23.51 -20.09 11.41
C ALA A 409 -23.04 -20.20 9.96
N ILE A 410 -22.47 -19.11 9.42
CA ILE A 410 -21.95 -19.04 8.06
C ILE A 410 -20.44 -18.79 8.10
N LEU A 411 -19.69 -19.61 7.37
CA LEU A 411 -18.26 -19.40 7.12
C LEU A 411 -18.05 -18.89 5.69
N ASP A 412 -17.34 -17.77 5.53
CA ASP A 412 -16.75 -17.35 4.25
C ASP A 412 -15.28 -17.81 4.23
N TYR A 413 -15.00 -18.90 3.49
CA TYR A 413 -13.67 -19.48 3.39
C TYR A 413 -12.94 -18.83 2.22
N GLY A 414 -11.84 -18.12 2.47
CA GLY A 414 -11.19 -17.22 1.51
C GLY A 414 -11.91 -15.87 1.43
N CYS A 415 -12.25 -15.29 2.58
CA CYS A 415 -13.10 -14.10 2.68
C CYS A 415 -12.45 -12.81 2.15
N GLY A 416 -11.13 -12.82 1.89
CA GLY A 416 -10.37 -11.66 1.48
C GLY A 416 -10.51 -10.51 2.47
N TYR A 417 -10.99 -9.37 1.99
CA TYR A 417 -11.24 -8.19 2.84
C TYR A 417 -12.66 -8.12 3.40
N GLY A 418 -13.46 -9.19 3.33
CA GLY A 418 -14.78 -9.27 3.96
C GLY A 418 -15.96 -8.74 3.15
N ARG A 419 -15.81 -8.57 1.82
CA ARG A 419 -16.88 -8.00 0.97
C ARG A 419 -18.17 -8.83 0.99
N THR A 420 -18.08 -10.15 0.87
CA THR A 420 -19.28 -11.02 0.88
C THR A 420 -19.92 -11.04 2.26
N MET A 421 -19.11 -10.97 3.31
CA MET A 421 -19.57 -10.89 4.70
C MET A 421 -20.36 -9.60 4.97
N GLU A 422 -19.87 -8.45 4.49
CA GLU A 422 -20.61 -7.17 4.53
C GLU A 422 -21.97 -7.29 3.82
N GLU A 423 -22.00 -7.89 2.64
CA GLU A 423 -23.24 -8.10 1.89
C GLU A 423 -24.22 -9.01 2.65
N LEU A 424 -23.75 -10.07 3.32
CA LEU A 424 -24.57 -10.93 4.15
C LEU A 424 -25.11 -10.21 5.40
N GLU A 425 -24.29 -9.43 6.10
CA GLU A 425 -24.71 -8.65 7.27
C GLU A 425 -25.80 -7.63 6.90
N GLN A 426 -25.66 -6.95 5.76
CA GLN A 426 -26.67 -6.03 5.23
C GLN A 426 -28.03 -6.70 4.97
N HIS A 427 -28.04 -8.02 4.73
CA HIS A 427 -29.24 -8.83 4.56
C HIS A 427 -29.70 -9.53 5.85
N GLY A 428 -29.12 -9.15 6.99
CA GLY A 428 -29.54 -9.52 8.33
C GLY A 428 -28.88 -10.76 8.91
N PHE A 429 -27.90 -11.37 8.23
CA PHE A 429 -27.16 -12.50 8.79
C PHE A 429 -26.23 -12.03 9.92
N GLY A 430 -26.39 -12.61 11.11
CA GLY A 430 -25.69 -12.13 12.32
C GLY A 430 -24.56 -13.02 12.85
N ASN A 431 -24.46 -14.27 12.39
CA ASN A 431 -23.45 -15.23 12.85
C ASN A 431 -22.50 -15.60 11.70
N LEU A 432 -21.60 -14.66 11.42
CA LEU A 432 -20.69 -14.70 10.27
C LEU A 432 -19.25 -14.82 10.74
N THR A 433 -18.51 -15.76 10.15
CA THR A 433 -17.08 -15.95 10.37
C THR A 433 -16.37 -15.92 9.02
N GLY A 434 -15.30 -15.12 8.90
CA GLY A 434 -14.50 -15.05 7.69
C GLY A 434 -13.07 -15.54 7.92
N VAL A 435 -12.54 -16.38 7.03
CA VAL A 435 -11.14 -16.82 7.09
C VAL A 435 -10.40 -16.62 5.79
N ASP A 436 -9.11 -16.28 5.86
CA ASP A 436 -8.26 -16.11 4.69
C ASP A 436 -6.80 -16.44 5.05
N THR A 437 -6.04 -16.94 4.08
CA THR A 437 -4.61 -17.27 4.24
C THR A 437 -3.73 -16.02 4.33
N SER A 438 -4.20 -14.88 3.81
CA SER A 438 -3.45 -13.61 3.75
C SER A 438 -3.68 -12.76 5.01
N PRO A 439 -2.65 -12.54 5.86
CA PRO A 439 -2.72 -11.57 6.94
C PRO A 439 -3.04 -10.16 6.46
N GLY A 440 -2.55 -9.76 5.27
CA GLY A 440 -2.84 -8.48 4.64
C GLY A 440 -4.33 -8.28 4.36
N MET A 441 -5.00 -9.31 3.82
CA MET A 441 -6.44 -9.32 3.56
C MET A 441 -7.24 -9.24 4.85
N ILE A 442 -6.93 -10.08 5.84
CA ILE A 442 -7.60 -10.07 7.16
C ILE A 442 -7.40 -8.73 7.88
N ASN A 443 -6.20 -8.14 7.82
CA ASN A 443 -5.97 -6.83 8.39
C ASN A 443 -6.79 -5.74 7.69
N ARG A 444 -7.05 -5.86 6.39
CA ARG A 444 -7.98 -4.97 5.68
C ARG A 444 -9.42 -5.22 6.10
N ALA A 445 -9.85 -6.47 6.20
CA ALA A 445 -11.19 -6.85 6.63
C ALA A 445 -11.52 -6.26 8.02
N ARG A 446 -10.65 -6.47 9.01
CA ARG A 446 -10.81 -5.94 10.38
C ARG A 446 -10.86 -4.41 10.45
N ARG A 447 -10.17 -3.71 9.53
CA ARG A 447 -10.25 -2.24 9.45
C ARG A 447 -11.56 -1.75 8.86
N LEU A 448 -12.12 -2.47 7.89
CA LEU A 448 -13.36 -2.10 7.22
C LEU A 448 -14.60 -2.51 8.03
N HIS A 449 -14.53 -3.65 8.70
CA HIS A 449 -15.65 -4.25 9.43
C HIS A 449 -15.19 -4.65 10.85
N PRO A 450 -14.99 -3.68 11.77
CA PRO A 450 -14.38 -3.92 13.09
C PRO A 450 -15.21 -4.76 14.04
N THR A 451 -16.50 -4.97 13.73
CA THR A 451 -17.46 -5.74 14.54
C THR A 451 -17.63 -7.19 14.09
N MET A 452 -17.07 -7.56 12.93
CA MET A 452 -17.18 -8.91 12.37
C MET A 452 -16.01 -9.80 12.78
N ASP A 453 -16.24 -11.12 12.78
CA ASP A 453 -15.23 -12.11 13.13
C ASP A 453 -14.38 -12.51 11.89
N PHE A 454 -13.07 -12.29 11.99
CA PHE A 454 -12.10 -12.63 10.95
C PHE A 454 -10.85 -13.29 11.54
N ALA A 455 -10.41 -14.39 10.95
CA ALA A 455 -9.20 -15.11 11.35
C ALA A 455 -8.28 -15.40 10.16
N VAL A 456 -6.96 -15.41 10.43
CA VAL A 456 -5.96 -15.90 9.46
C VAL A 456 -5.93 -17.42 9.52
N LEU A 457 -5.90 -18.08 8.37
CA LEU A 457 -5.70 -19.52 8.25
C LEU A 457 -4.19 -19.82 8.31
N ASP A 458 -3.74 -20.36 9.44
CA ASP A 458 -2.31 -20.63 9.66
C ASP A 458 -1.80 -21.93 8.97
N ALA A 459 -2.71 -22.86 8.64
CA ALA A 459 -2.36 -24.17 8.08
C ALA A 459 -3.39 -24.64 7.03
N PRO A 460 -3.58 -23.92 5.91
CA PRO A 460 -4.58 -24.29 4.93
C PRO A 460 -4.29 -25.67 4.28
N PRO A 461 -5.35 -26.43 3.95
CA PRO A 461 -6.73 -26.00 3.98
C PRO A 461 -7.37 -26.10 5.37
N VAL A 462 -6.67 -26.70 6.36
CA VAL A 462 -7.24 -27.02 7.67
C VAL A 462 -7.61 -25.75 8.43
N SER A 463 -8.89 -25.66 8.81
CA SER A 463 -9.41 -24.59 9.65
C SER A 463 -9.36 -24.98 11.13
N PRO A 464 -9.28 -24.00 12.06
CA PRO A 464 -9.27 -24.28 13.50
C PRO A 464 -10.64 -24.72 14.04
N TYR A 465 -11.67 -24.83 13.19
CA TYR A 465 -13.03 -25.07 13.63
C TYR A 465 -13.32 -26.56 13.83
N PRO A 466 -14.18 -26.91 14.80
CA PRO A 466 -14.62 -28.28 15.01
C PRO A 466 -15.40 -28.81 13.79
N GLY A 467 -15.49 -30.13 13.68
CA GLY A 467 -16.36 -30.75 12.67
C GLY A 467 -17.82 -30.37 12.90
N ALA A 468 -18.60 -30.23 11.83
CA ALA A 468 -20.02 -29.85 11.87
C ALA A 468 -20.31 -28.54 12.63
N GLY A 469 -19.43 -27.54 12.53
CA GLY A 469 -19.58 -26.23 13.17
C GLY A 469 -20.50 -25.26 12.40
N PHE A 470 -20.60 -25.38 11.08
CA PHE A 470 -21.30 -24.40 10.23
C PHE A 470 -22.52 -24.97 9.52
N ASP A 471 -23.55 -24.15 9.39
CA ASP A 471 -24.77 -24.46 8.63
C ASP A 471 -24.59 -24.15 7.14
N ALA A 472 -23.77 -23.15 6.81
CA ALA A 472 -23.37 -22.82 5.45
C ALA A 472 -21.88 -22.46 5.35
N VAL A 473 -21.25 -22.86 4.25
CA VAL A 473 -19.86 -22.51 3.92
C VAL A 473 -19.82 -21.95 2.49
N LEU A 474 -19.23 -20.77 2.32
CA LEU A 474 -19.14 -20.05 1.05
C LEU A 474 -17.70 -20.02 0.54
N LEU A 475 -17.53 -20.26 -0.77
CA LEU A 475 -16.26 -20.11 -1.50
C LEU A 475 -16.45 -19.22 -2.72
N PHE A 476 -15.89 -18.01 -2.68
CA PHE A 476 -16.03 -17.03 -3.76
C PHE A 476 -14.67 -16.72 -4.40
N ALA A 477 -14.46 -17.23 -5.61
CA ALA A 477 -13.21 -17.14 -6.36
C ALA A 477 -11.98 -17.70 -5.61
N VAL A 478 -12.20 -18.80 -4.88
CA VAL A 478 -11.15 -19.44 -4.06
C VAL A 478 -10.55 -20.64 -4.78
N LEU A 479 -11.35 -21.49 -5.42
CA LEU A 479 -10.83 -22.64 -6.16
C LEU A 479 -9.97 -22.17 -7.34
N THR A 480 -10.32 -21.04 -7.97
CA THR A 480 -9.46 -20.42 -8.99
C THR A 480 -8.09 -20.00 -8.47
N CYS A 481 -7.88 -19.88 -7.15
CA CYS A 481 -6.58 -19.55 -6.55
C CYS A 481 -5.80 -20.78 -6.09
N VAL A 482 -6.34 -21.99 -6.29
CA VAL A 482 -5.73 -23.27 -5.91
C VAL A 482 -5.50 -24.09 -7.18
N PRO A 483 -4.30 -24.01 -7.79
CA PRO A 483 -4.07 -24.62 -9.10
C PRO A 483 -3.96 -26.15 -9.03
N ASP A 484 -3.38 -26.70 -7.96
CA ASP A 484 -3.18 -28.14 -7.76
C ASP A 484 -4.48 -28.92 -7.46
N ASP A 485 -4.58 -30.13 -8.01
CA ASP A 485 -5.74 -31.01 -7.85
C ASP A 485 -5.88 -31.56 -6.43
N GLU A 486 -4.78 -32.03 -5.85
CA GLU A 486 -4.78 -32.62 -4.52
C GLU A 486 -5.13 -31.57 -3.46
N ALA A 487 -4.59 -30.36 -3.61
CA ALA A 487 -4.93 -29.21 -2.79
C ALA A 487 -6.43 -28.86 -2.84
N GLN A 488 -7.06 -28.87 -4.03
CA GLN A 488 -8.51 -28.67 -4.13
C GLN A 488 -9.31 -29.79 -3.47
N HIS A 489 -8.90 -31.05 -3.64
CA HIS A 489 -9.56 -32.17 -2.95
C HIS A 489 -9.44 -32.06 -1.42
N ARG A 490 -8.27 -31.71 -0.90
CA ARG A 490 -8.07 -31.48 0.55
C ARG A 490 -8.90 -30.32 1.07
N LEU A 491 -9.03 -29.24 0.29
CA LEU A 491 -9.90 -28.11 0.62
C LEU A 491 -11.35 -28.59 0.73
N ILE A 492 -11.90 -29.24 -0.30
CA ILE A 492 -13.29 -29.72 -0.27
C ILE A 492 -13.55 -30.73 0.85
N ALA A 493 -12.57 -31.60 1.16
CA ALA A 493 -12.66 -32.52 2.30
C ALA A 493 -12.77 -31.77 3.64
N GLU A 494 -12.00 -30.70 3.82
CA GLU A 494 -12.08 -29.85 5.01
C GLU A 494 -13.44 -29.14 5.10
N LEU A 495 -13.95 -28.57 4.00
CA LEU A 495 -15.27 -27.95 3.98
C LEU A 495 -16.36 -28.97 4.34
N ASN A 496 -16.25 -30.19 3.81
CA ASN A 496 -17.16 -31.27 4.17
C ASN A 496 -17.08 -31.58 5.67
N ARG A 497 -15.89 -31.62 6.28
CA ARG A 497 -15.70 -31.87 7.72
C ARG A 497 -16.41 -30.83 8.59
N ILE A 498 -16.23 -29.54 8.29
CA ILE A 498 -16.74 -28.44 9.11
C ILE A 498 -18.23 -28.14 8.88
N LEU A 499 -18.78 -28.56 7.75
CA LEU A 499 -20.20 -28.39 7.45
C LEU A 499 -21.05 -29.42 8.20
N LYS A 500 -22.17 -28.98 8.78
CA LYS A 500 -23.17 -29.86 9.39
C LYS A 500 -23.79 -30.80 8.34
N PRO A 501 -24.23 -32.02 8.73
CA PRO A 501 -25.10 -32.82 7.86
C PRO A 501 -26.33 -31.99 7.44
N GLY A 502 -26.65 -31.98 6.16
CA GLY A 502 -27.71 -31.13 5.58
C GLY A 502 -27.31 -29.65 5.39
N GLY A 503 -26.12 -29.24 5.83
CA GLY A 503 -25.62 -27.89 5.62
C GLY A 503 -25.28 -27.59 4.16
N ILE A 504 -25.20 -26.31 3.82
CA ILE A 504 -25.08 -25.83 2.45
C ILE A 504 -23.64 -25.41 2.11
N LEU A 505 -23.13 -25.91 0.99
CA LEU A 505 -21.92 -25.43 0.34
C LEU A 505 -22.32 -24.53 -0.83
N TYR A 506 -21.85 -23.28 -0.82
CA TYR A 506 -22.12 -22.32 -1.87
C TYR A 506 -20.81 -21.84 -2.52
N ILE A 507 -20.58 -22.28 -3.76
CA ILE A 507 -19.39 -21.94 -4.55
C ILE A 507 -19.76 -20.93 -5.64
N SER A 508 -18.87 -19.96 -5.87
CA SER A 508 -18.91 -19.02 -7.00
C SER A 508 -17.51 -18.92 -7.59
N ASP A 509 -17.26 -19.50 -8.76
CA ASP A 509 -15.91 -19.63 -9.32
C ASP A 509 -15.86 -19.50 -10.86
N LEU A 510 -14.69 -19.62 -11.47
CA LEU A 510 -14.44 -19.35 -12.89
C LEU A 510 -14.40 -20.62 -13.73
N LEU A 511 -15.14 -20.62 -14.84
CA LEU A 511 -15.08 -21.70 -15.83
C LEU A 511 -13.95 -21.46 -16.84
N LEU A 512 -13.55 -22.52 -17.53
CA LEU A 512 -12.74 -22.40 -18.75
C LEU A 512 -13.44 -21.46 -19.74
N GLN A 513 -12.67 -20.56 -20.33
CA GLN A 513 -13.19 -19.61 -21.32
C GLN A 513 -12.85 -20.06 -22.74
N ASP A 514 -13.76 -19.77 -23.66
CA ASP A 514 -13.65 -20.14 -25.08
C ASP A 514 -13.07 -19.04 -25.97
N ASP A 515 -12.62 -17.91 -25.40
CA ASP A 515 -11.94 -16.88 -26.18
C ASP A 515 -10.48 -17.27 -26.50
N GLU A 516 -9.97 -16.74 -27.60
CA GLU A 516 -8.63 -17.04 -28.11
C GLU A 516 -7.51 -16.73 -27.10
N ARG A 517 -7.65 -15.64 -26.34
CA ARG A 517 -6.68 -15.24 -25.31
C ARG A 517 -6.59 -16.30 -24.22
N ASN A 518 -7.72 -16.80 -23.71
CA ASN A 518 -7.74 -17.86 -22.71
C ASN A 518 -7.24 -19.20 -23.26
N ARG A 519 -7.70 -19.65 -24.44
CA ARG A 519 -7.20 -20.90 -25.04
C ARG A 519 -5.68 -20.89 -25.24
N SER A 520 -5.14 -19.77 -25.73
CA SER A 520 -3.70 -19.61 -25.96
C SER A 520 -2.92 -19.64 -24.65
N ARG A 521 -3.40 -18.96 -23.60
CA ARG A 521 -2.74 -18.98 -22.29
C ARG A 521 -2.80 -20.36 -21.66
N TYR A 522 -3.96 -21.03 -21.66
CA TYR A 522 -4.11 -22.34 -21.05
C TYR A 522 -3.18 -23.36 -21.71
N SER A 523 -3.10 -23.34 -23.04
CA SER A 523 -2.20 -24.23 -23.78
C SER A 523 -0.72 -23.96 -23.45
N ARG A 524 -0.33 -22.70 -23.31
CA ARG A 524 1.03 -22.29 -22.93
C ARG A 524 1.40 -22.78 -21.53
N TYR A 525 0.56 -22.48 -20.54
CA TYR A 525 0.84 -22.79 -19.14
C TYR A 525 0.60 -24.25 -18.77
N ALA A 526 -0.25 -24.98 -19.53
CA ALA A 526 -0.39 -26.42 -19.37
C ALA A 526 0.93 -27.18 -19.57
N GLN A 527 1.85 -26.66 -20.40
CA GLN A 527 3.20 -27.25 -20.55
C GLN A 527 4.06 -27.07 -19.31
N HIS A 528 3.82 -26.00 -18.54
CA HIS A 528 4.59 -25.68 -17.33
C HIS A 528 4.01 -26.35 -16.09
N TYR A 529 2.68 -26.26 -15.91
CA TYR A 529 1.98 -26.74 -14.72
C TYR A 529 1.33 -28.12 -14.89
N GLY A 530 1.41 -28.72 -16.09
CA GLY A 530 0.81 -30.04 -16.37
C GLY A 530 -0.73 -30.06 -16.37
N ARG A 531 -1.38 -28.89 -16.24
CA ARG A 531 -2.83 -28.79 -16.07
C ARG A 531 -3.43 -27.70 -16.96
N TYR A 532 -4.32 -28.11 -17.86
CA TYR A 532 -5.06 -27.15 -18.70
C TYR A 532 -6.01 -26.31 -17.85
N GLY A 533 -6.03 -25.00 -18.13
CA GLY A 533 -6.81 -24.04 -17.34
C GLY A 533 -6.03 -23.34 -16.23
N VAL A 534 -4.83 -23.84 -15.87
CA VAL A 534 -3.89 -23.12 -14.98
C VAL A 534 -3.10 -22.10 -15.79
N PHE A 535 -2.93 -20.89 -15.26
CA PHE A 535 -2.19 -19.81 -15.90
C PHE A 535 -1.68 -18.79 -14.89
N GLU A 536 -0.63 -18.06 -15.25
CA GLU A 536 -0.19 -16.88 -14.51
C GLU A 536 -0.88 -15.61 -15.02
N THR A 537 -1.26 -14.73 -14.11
CA THR A 537 -1.74 -13.38 -14.43
C THR A 537 -0.54 -12.44 -14.67
N GLY A 538 -0.77 -11.35 -15.40
CA GLY A 538 0.29 -10.37 -15.69
C GLY A 538 0.86 -9.65 -14.46
N ASP A 539 0.21 -9.81 -13.31
CA ASP A 539 0.63 -9.30 -12.01
C ASP A 539 1.11 -10.38 -11.03
N GLY A 540 1.29 -11.62 -11.49
CA GLY A 540 2.01 -12.68 -10.78
C GLY A 540 1.17 -13.65 -9.95
N ALA A 541 -0.16 -13.64 -10.07
CA ALA A 541 -1.01 -14.68 -9.48
C ALA A 541 -1.01 -15.93 -10.35
N VAL A 542 -1.03 -17.11 -9.76
CA VAL A 542 -1.32 -18.36 -10.43
C VAL A 542 -2.81 -18.67 -10.23
N CYS A 543 -3.55 -18.70 -11.32
CA CYS A 543 -4.99 -18.95 -11.30
C CYS A 543 -5.36 -20.19 -12.09
N ARG A 544 -6.52 -20.77 -11.78
CA ARG A 544 -7.10 -21.91 -12.49
C ARG A 544 -8.54 -21.63 -12.88
N HIS A 545 -8.86 -21.83 -14.15
CA HIS A 545 -10.24 -21.90 -14.61
C HIS A 545 -10.66 -23.36 -14.78
N HIS A 546 -11.90 -23.68 -14.42
CA HIS A 546 -12.35 -25.07 -14.27
C HIS A 546 -13.25 -25.54 -15.41
N SER A 547 -13.09 -26.80 -15.82
CA SER A 547 -14.15 -27.49 -16.57
C SER A 547 -15.32 -27.81 -15.64
N ARG A 548 -16.54 -27.87 -16.17
CA ARG A 548 -17.71 -28.34 -15.39
C ARG A 548 -17.55 -29.77 -14.89
N GLU A 549 -16.95 -30.64 -15.70
CA GLU A 549 -16.65 -32.03 -15.34
C GLU A 549 -15.78 -32.11 -14.08
N TRP A 550 -14.66 -31.38 -14.06
CA TRP A 550 -13.81 -31.27 -12.88
C TRP A 550 -14.56 -30.82 -11.62
N LEU A 551 -15.37 -29.76 -11.70
CA LEU A 551 -16.16 -29.31 -10.54
C LEU A 551 -17.16 -30.37 -10.08
N SER A 552 -17.79 -31.09 -11.01
CA SER A 552 -18.68 -32.20 -10.68
C SER A 552 -17.95 -33.36 -9.99
N THR A 553 -16.75 -33.71 -10.44
CA THR A 553 -15.92 -34.75 -9.80
C THR A 553 -15.46 -34.30 -8.41
N LEU A 554 -15.00 -33.06 -8.30
CA LEU A 554 -14.50 -32.48 -7.06
C LEU A 554 -15.59 -32.43 -5.98
N LEU A 555 -16.84 -32.17 -6.37
CA LEU A 555 -18.00 -32.04 -5.48
C LEU A 555 -18.84 -33.31 -5.36
N ALA A 556 -18.35 -34.47 -5.81
CA ALA A 556 -19.12 -35.72 -5.83
C ALA A 556 -19.62 -36.19 -4.44
N GLY A 557 -19.02 -35.70 -3.34
CA GLY A 557 -19.47 -35.97 -1.97
C GLY A 557 -20.60 -35.06 -1.46
N PHE A 558 -21.15 -34.19 -2.32
CA PHE A 558 -22.25 -33.29 -2.02
C PHE A 558 -23.42 -33.54 -2.97
N GLU A 559 -24.64 -33.27 -2.49
CA GLU A 559 -25.86 -33.33 -3.30
C GLU A 559 -26.10 -31.98 -3.98
N PRO A 560 -26.13 -31.90 -5.32
CA PRO A 560 -26.36 -30.64 -6.01
C PRO A 560 -27.81 -30.15 -5.81
N ILE A 561 -27.98 -28.89 -5.44
CA ILE A 561 -29.28 -28.24 -5.28
C ILE A 561 -29.61 -27.38 -6.50
N ASP A 562 -28.71 -26.49 -6.90
CA ASP A 562 -28.87 -25.63 -8.07
C ASP A 562 -27.51 -25.22 -8.64
N THR A 563 -27.45 -24.89 -9.93
CA THR A 563 -26.24 -24.44 -10.61
C THR A 563 -26.57 -23.38 -11.65
N ARG A 564 -25.84 -22.26 -11.60
CA ARG A 564 -26.07 -21.10 -12.45
C ARG A 564 -24.79 -20.69 -13.16
N THR A 565 -24.91 -20.24 -14.40
CA THR A 565 -23.79 -19.63 -15.12
C THR A 565 -23.92 -18.12 -14.99
N ILE A 566 -22.82 -17.45 -14.68
CA ILE A 566 -22.77 -16.00 -14.48
C ILE A 566 -21.71 -15.38 -15.38
N THR A 567 -21.83 -14.08 -15.64
CA THR A 567 -20.74 -13.30 -16.21
C THR A 567 -20.17 -12.43 -15.11
N VAL A 568 -18.86 -12.46 -14.95
CA VAL A 568 -18.13 -11.76 -13.89
C VAL A 568 -16.94 -11.02 -14.47
N SER A 569 -16.78 -9.76 -14.10
CA SER A 569 -15.53 -9.05 -14.34
C SER A 569 -14.50 -9.54 -13.34
N THR A 570 -13.49 -10.29 -13.79
CA THR A 570 -12.34 -10.71 -12.98
C THR A 570 -11.65 -9.55 -12.26
N MET A 571 -10.81 -9.85 -11.26
CA MET A 571 -10.05 -8.85 -10.50
C MET A 571 -9.08 -8.01 -11.36
N ASN A 572 -8.82 -8.43 -12.60
CA ASN A 572 -7.99 -7.73 -13.58
C ASN A 572 -8.84 -7.05 -14.68
N GLY A 573 -10.16 -6.94 -14.49
CA GLY A 573 -11.06 -6.18 -15.35
C GLY A 573 -11.51 -6.89 -16.63
N HIS A 574 -11.21 -8.19 -16.79
CA HIS A 574 -11.70 -8.98 -17.92
C HIS A 574 -13.04 -9.63 -17.59
N GLU A 575 -13.99 -9.57 -18.51
CA GLU A 575 -15.21 -10.37 -18.42
C GLU A 575 -14.89 -11.85 -18.66
N SER A 576 -15.38 -12.70 -17.76
CA SER A 576 -15.24 -14.15 -17.80
C SER A 576 -16.57 -14.82 -17.45
N THR A 577 -16.83 -15.96 -18.06
CA THR A 577 -17.88 -16.89 -17.66
C THR A 577 -17.52 -17.55 -16.32
N GLY A 578 -18.33 -17.28 -15.30
CA GLY A 578 -18.26 -17.96 -14.01
C GLY A 578 -19.40 -18.97 -13.83
N VAL A 579 -19.33 -19.72 -12.75
CA VAL A 579 -20.36 -20.65 -12.30
C VAL A 579 -20.64 -20.42 -10.83
N GLN A 580 -21.91 -20.53 -10.45
CA GLN A 580 -22.35 -20.62 -9.07
C GLN A 580 -22.99 -21.98 -8.84
N ILE A 581 -22.64 -22.63 -7.75
CA ILE A 581 -23.12 -23.97 -7.39
C ILE A 581 -23.60 -23.92 -5.95
N LEU A 582 -24.84 -24.35 -5.73
CA LEU A 582 -25.41 -24.61 -4.42
C LEU A 582 -25.52 -26.12 -4.24
N ALA A 583 -24.95 -26.65 -3.18
CA ALA A 583 -25.00 -28.08 -2.87
C ALA A 583 -25.21 -28.30 -1.37
N SER A 584 -25.79 -29.43 -0.98
CA SER A 584 -25.94 -29.84 0.42
C SER A 584 -24.97 -30.97 0.76
N LYS A 585 -24.47 -30.98 1.99
CA LYS A 585 -23.83 -32.17 2.54
C LYS A 585 -24.92 -33.21 2.85
N PRO A 586 -24.77 -34.48 2.41
CA PRO A 586 -25.75 -35.52 2.71
C PRO A 586 -25.98 -35.64 4.22
N THR A 587 -27.25 -35.74 4.63
CA THR A 587 -27.60 -36.19 5.97
C THR A 587 -27.32 -37.69 6.06
N LEU A 588 -26.43 -38.12 6.95
CA LEU A 588 -26.27 -39.53 7.28
C LEU A 588 -27.64 -40.06 7.73
N THR A 589 -28.21 -40.97 6.94
CA THR A 589 -29.44 -41.70 7.27
C THR A 589 -29.24 -42.66 8.43
#